data_AF-A0A4Q6BKQ8-F1
#
_entry.id   AF-A0A4Q6BKQ8-F1
#
_cell.length_a   1.000
_cell.length_b   1.000
_cell.length_c   1.000
_cell.angle_alpha   90.00
_cell.angle_beta   90.00
_cell.angle_gamma   90.00
#
_symmetry.space_group_name_H-M   'P 1'
#
loop_
_entity.id
_entity.type
_entity.pdbx_description
1 polymer ?
#
loop_
_entity_poly.entity_id
_entity_poly.type
_entity_poly.pdbx_seq_one_letter_code
_entity_poly.pdbx_strand_id
1 'polypeptide(L)'
;MQRLIDLDARNGDGQLVLVLDDMHHAHQDAHQLLLELAAGAASPVLFVVVGRPELLARHEGWAHSEKMARTWLELGPLDDDESERVMRELLAPAIADNDGSRDQVAALNDLVEYGTGLSMGNPSLLEQMVHVFHDMGVLTSEDPFSEYETWTIHPERMDEARLPLTVEDAVQARIAALAPRERELLERAAVMGGVFWLGGLLAIERAGKSSPLFWERGNEHDRTAAEELLAELVERDYVLKLPDSAFSVEVEYVFKHNLERETLVRGVPVATARRWHHAIAEWLSMRDGGVDDDEHLTALARHYRDGGRSLRAGLTYFRAAAAARAQYANSKAAELYLEGIALLRENDQVPPETWLVIHHDYGAALHAIGKNDTAQDAYREMLALAYALDLPGKGGAAHAKLGRLFRDTGRLRDAEDHLQAALALFTQVADARGQATLPRSSV
;
A
#
# COMPACT_ATOMS: atom_id res chain seq x y z
N MET A 1 -20.54 12.70 -4.48
CA MET A 1 -20.36 11.73 -3.38
C MET A 1 -21.46 11.85 -2.33
N GLN A 2 -21.66 12.99 -1.68
CA GLN A 2 -22.73 13.16 -0.67
C GLN A 2 -24.14 12.83 -1.17
N ARG A 3 -24.52 13.34 -2.34
CA ARG A 3 -25.79 12.96 -3.02
C ARG A 3 -25.89 11.49 -3.38
N LEU A 4 -24.79 10.75 -3.48
CA LEU A 4 -24.80 9.32 -3.83
C LEU A 4 -25.03 8.49 -2.56
N ILE A 5 -24.30 8.83 -1.49
CA ILE A 5 -24.47 8.25 -0.14
C ILE A 5 -25.89 8.51 0.37
N ASP A 6 -26.39 9.74 0.24
CA ASP A 6 -27.75 10.10 0.64
C ASP A 6 -28.81 9.37 -0.20
N LEU A 7 -28.51 9.01 -1.46
CA LEU A 7 -29.46 8.35 -2.36
C LEU A 7 -29.48 6.84 -2.11
N ASP A 8 -28.33 6.22 -1.87
CA ASP A 8 -28.23 4.81 -1.47
C ASP A 8 -28.84 4.58 -0.08
N ALA A 9 -28.57 5.48 0.87
CA ALA A 9 -29.19 5.45 2.20
C ALA A 9 -30.71 5.76 2.18
N ARG A 10 -31.25 6.28 1.06
CA ARG A 10 -32.70 6.51 0.86
C ARG A 10 -33.39 5.44 0.01
N ASN A 11 -32.65 4.74 -0.86
CA ASN A 11 -33.19 3.77 -1.81
C ASN A 11 -33.23 2.34 -1.27
N GLY A 12 -32.47 2.03 -0.21
CA GLY A 12 -32.58 0.77 0.53
C GLY A 12 -33.45 0.93 1.77
N ASP A 13 -34.31 -0.04 2.07
CA ASP A 13 -35.07 -0.16 3.34
C ASP A 13 -34.16 -0.38 4.59
N GLY A 14 -32.88 0.01 4.54
CA GLY A 14 -31.86 -0.34 5.54
C GLY A 14 -30.89 0.80 5.86
N GLN A 15 -30.46 0.85 7.11
CA GLN A 15 -29.40 1.73 7.61
C GLN A 15 -28.08 1.42 6.86
N LEU A 16 -27.43 2.45 6.31
CA LEU A 16 -26.14 2.30 5.65
C LEU A 16 -25.01 2.27 6.69
N VAL A 17 -24.20 1.22 6.69
CA VAL A 17 -22.98 1.12 7.51
C VAL A 17 -21.77 1.15 6.59
N LEU A 18 -20.86 2.09 6.82
CA LEU A 18 -19.59 2.20 6.10
C LEU A 18 -18.45 1.85 7.05
N VAL A 19 -17.74 0.77 6.74
CA VAL A 19 -16.55 0.33 7.50
C VAL A 19 -15.31 0.81 6.76
N LEU A 20 -14.47 1.55 7.47
CA LEU A 20 -13.26 2.17 6.95
C LEU A 20 -12.09 1.64 7.77
N ASP A 21 -11.38 0.69 7.19
CA ASP A 21 -10.27 0.01 7.85
C ASP A 21 -8.94 0.75 7.64
N ASP A 22 -8.00 0.55 8.56
CA ASP A 22 -6.65 1.09 8.50
C ASP A 22 -6.53 2.60 8.20
N MET A 23 -7.48 3.40 8.69
CA MET A 23 -7.55 4.82 8.34
C MET A 23 -6.33 5.63 8.77
N HIS A 24 -5.48 5.13 9.68
CA HIS A 24 -4.19 5.74 10.02
C HIS A 24 -3.18 5.83 8.84
N HIS A 25 -3.41 5.07 7.76
CA HIS A 25 -2.64 5.17 6.51
C HIS A 25 -3.24 6.15 5.50
N ALA A 26 -4.48 6.61 5.71
CA ALA A 26 -5.15 7.50 4.78
C ALA A 26 -4.49 8.88 4.74
N HIS A 27 -4.56 9.53 3.58
CA HIS A 27 -4.05 10.89 3.42
C HIS A 27 -4.95 11.91 4.11
N GLN A 28 -4.39 13.06 4.48
CA GLN A 28 -5.11 14.14 5.16
C GLN A 28 -6.38 14.59 4.41
N ASP A 29 -6.36 14.60 3.07
CA ASP A 29 -7.50 14.97 2.24
C ASP A 29 -8.67 13.97 2.42
N ALA A 30 -8.38 12.67 2.55
CA ALA A 30 -9.39 11.64 2.77
C ALA A 30 -10.02 11.75 4.17
N HIS A 31 -9.22 12.07 5.18
CA HIS A 31 -9.72 12.37 6.53
C HIS A 31 -10.67 13.56 6.54
N GLN A 32 -10.30 14.65 5.86
CA GLN A 32 -11.13 15.83 5.79
C GLN A 32 -12.44 15.55 5.06
N LEU A 33 -12.38 14.86 3.91
CA LEU A 33 -13.56 14.46 3.15
C LEU A 33 -14.52 13.64 4.00
N LEU A 34 -14.02 12.66 4.76
CA LEU A 34 -14.84 11.82 5.61
C LEU A 34 -15.56 12.63 6.71
N LEU A 35 -14.85 13.55 7.36
CA LEU A 35 -15.44 14.45 8.35
C LEU A 35 -16.53 15.33 7.73
N GLU A 36 -16.32 15.84 6.52
CA GLU A 36 -17.31 16.65 5.80
C GLU A 36 -18.54 15.84 5.37
N LEU A 37 -18.33 14.61 4.88
CA LEU A 37 -19.40 13.70 4.50
C LEU A 37 -20.27 13.34 5.70
N ALA A 38 -19.62 12.99 6.81
CA ALA A 38 -20.32 12.52 8.00
C ALA A 38 -21.01 13.68 8.75
N ALA A 39 -20.46 14.91 8.71
CA ALA A 39 -21.13 16.09 9.26
C ALA A 39 -22.33 16.59 8.41
N GLY A 40 -22.38 16.24 7.12
CA GLY A 40 -23.43 16.70 6.20
C GLY A 40 -24.42 15.62 5.75
N ALA A 41 -24.31 14.39 6.25
CA ALA A 41 -25.21 13.30 5.88
C ALA A 41 -26.66 13.60 6.32
N ALA A 42 -27.61 13.53 5.38
CA ALA A 42 -29.02 13.83 5.64
C ALA A 42 -29.85 12.60 6.02
N SER A 43 -29.25 11.40 5.92
CA SER A 43 -29.82 10.09 6.22
C SER A 43 -29.00 9.36 7.30
N PRO A 44 -29.59 8.38 8.03
CA PRO A 44 -28.87 7.64 9.07
C PRO A 44 -27.79 6.74 8.46
N VAL A 45 -26.55 7.20 8.53
CA VAL A 45 -25.35 6.45 8.13
C VAL A 45 -24.47 6.23 9.37
N LEU A 46 -24.05 4.99 9.60
CA LEU A 46 -23.05 4.66 10.62
C LEU A 46 -21.68 4.52 9.96
N PHE A 47 -20.72 5.30 10.41
CA PHE A 47 -19.32 5.14 10.03
C PHE A 47 -18.60 4.36 11.13
N VAL A 48 -18.06 3.20 10.78
CA VAL A 48 -17.15 2.43 11.65
C VAL A 48 -15.75 2.68 11.13
N VAL A 49 -14.91 3.30 11.95
CA VAL A 49 -13.56 3.69 11.57
C VAL A 49 -12.59 2.89 12.42
N VAL A 50 -11.76 2.10 11.76
CA VAL A 50 -10.73 1.28 12.39
C VAL A 50 -9.37 1.87 12.03
N GLY A 51 -8.48 1.94 13.00
CA GLY A 51 -7.14 2.48 12.81
C GLY A 51 -6.36 2.57 14.11
N ARG A 52 -5.07 2.87 14.01
CA ARG A 52 -4.19 2.99 15.17
C ARG A 52 -4.43 4.29 15.95
N PRO A 53 -4.10 4.35 17.26
CA PRO A 53 -4.30 5.54 18.10
C PRO A 53 -3.66 6.82 17.55
N GLU A 54 -2.56 6.69 16.79
CA GLU A 54 -1.88 7.80 16.10
C GLU A 54 -2.80 8.61 15.19
N LEU A 55 -3.86 8.02 14.67
CA LEU A 55 -4.89 8.70 13.88
C LEU A 55 -5.45 9.92 14.62
N LEU A 56 -5.71 9.77 15.93
CA LEU A 56 -6.25 10.83 16.77
C LEU A 56 -5.22 11.91 17.10
N ALA A 57 -3.96 11.52 17.23
CA ALA A 57 -2.87 12.46 17.47
C ALA A 57 -2.57 13.32 16.25
N ARG A 58 -2.68 12.76 15.04
CA ARG A 58 -2.38 13.45 13.78
C ARG A 58 -3.52 14.34 13.28
N HIS A 59 -4.76 14.05 13.68
CA HIS A 59 -5.94 14.75 13.16
C HIS A 59 -6.89 15.21 14.25
N GLU A 60 -6.62 16.37 14.85
CA GLU A 60 -7.41 16.97 15.94
C GLU A 60 -8.91 17.13 15.61
N GLY A 61 -9.26 17.28 14.32
CA GLY A 61 -10.64 17.38 13.83
C GLY A 61 -11.49 16.15 14.16
N TRP A 62 -10.88 14.97 14.27
CA TRP A 62 -11.55 13.75 14.70
C TRP A 62 -11.92 13.76 16.17
N ALA A 63 -11.17 14.49 16.99
CA ALA A 63 -11.42 14.63 18.43
C ALA A 63 -12.37 15.79 18.76
N HIS A 64 -12.56 16.78 17.88
CA HIS A 64 -13.26 18.05 18.23
C HIS A 64 -14.46 18.45 17.35
N SER A 65 -14.96 17.58 16.46
CA SER A 65 -16.19 17.90 15.71
C SER A 65 -17.45 17.89 16.59
N GLU A 66 -18.11 19.05 16.75
CA GLU A 66 -19.40 19.21 17.45
C GLU A 66 -20.61 18.72 16.62
N LYS A 67 -20.41 18.44 15.32
CA LYS A 67 -21.50 18.18 14.36
C LYS A 67 -21.87 16.70 14.21
N MET A 68 -21.23 15.80 14.95
CA MET A 68 -21.42 14.35 14.81
C MET A 68 -21.46 13.64 16.16
N ALA A 69 -22.41 12.73 16.33
CA ALA A 69 -22.38 11.76 17.42
C ALA A 69 -21.29 10.70 17.14
N ARG A 70 -20.52 10.34 18.15
CA ARG A 70 -19.39 9.40 18.04
C ARG A 70 -19.19 8.61 19.33
N THR A 71 -18.68 7.41 19.18
CA THR A 71 -18.28 6.53 20.28
C THR A 71 -16.88 6.03 20.02
N TRP A 72 -16.01 6.13 21.02
CA TRP A 72 -14.66 5.58 20.96
C TRP A 72 -14.65 4.21 21.62
N LEU A 73 -14.18 3.22 20.88
CA LEU A 73 -13.94 1.88 21.37
C LEU A 73 -12.43 1.63 21.27
N GLU A 74 -11.74 1.76 22.40
CA GLU A 74 -10.34 1.40 22.50
C GLU A 74 -10.24 -0.11 22.73
N LEU A 75 -9.62 -0.82 21.79
CA LEU A 75 -9.37 -2.24 21.91
C LEU A 75 -8.02 -2.43 22.62
N GLY A 76 -8.09 -2.87 23.88
CA GLY A 76 -6.92 -3.32 24.63
C GLY A 76 -6.53 -4.76 24.27
N PRO A 77 -5.40 -5.25 24.80
CA PRO A 77 -5.12 -6.68 24.79
C PRO A 77 -6.23 -7.44 25.51
N LEU A 78 -6.51 -8.67 25.05
CA LEU A 78 -7.38 -9.61 25.75
C LEU A 78 -6.84 -9.84 27.17
N ASP A 79 -7.74 -9.98 28.13
CA ASP A 79 -7.35 -10.42 29.46
C ASP A 79 -6.97 -11.92 29.47
N ASP A 80 -6.50 -12.42 30.62
CA ASP A 80 -6.01 -13.79 30.74
C ASP A 80 -7.13 -14.82 30.45
N ASP A 81 -8.35 -14.57 30.94
CA ASP A 81 -9.52 -15.45 30.76
C ASP A 81 -10.00 -15.43 29.29
N GLU A 82 -10.02 -14.26 28.67
CA GLU A 82 -10.34 -14.08 27.25
C GLU A 82 -9.30 -14.74 26.35
N SER A 83 -8.01 -14.59 26.67
CA SER A 83 -6.90 -15.21 25.95
C SER A 83 -6.96 -16.73 26.05
N GLU A 84 -7.21 -17.27 27.24
CA GLU A 84 -7.39 -18.70 27.45
C GLU A 84 -8.58 -19.22 26.63
N ARG A 85 -9.71 -18.51 26.66
CA ARG A 85 -10.89 -18.89 25.89
C ARG A 85 -10.61 -18.92 24.39
N VAL A 86 -9.96 -17.89 23.85
CA VAL A 86 -9.58 -17.86 22.43
C VAL A 86 -8.61 -18.99 22.10
N MET A 87 -7.60 -19.23 22.93
CA MET A 87 -6.63 -20.30 22.69
C MET A 87 -7.29 -21.69 22.70
N ARG A 88 -8.24 -21.94 23.62
CA ARG A 88 -9.00 -23.20 23.67
C ARG A 88 -9.90 -23.39 22.45
N GLU A 89 -10.52 -22.32 21.95
CA GLU A 89 -11.30 -22.38 20.71
C GLU A 89 -10.41 -22.66 19.49
N LEU A 90 -9.23 -22.04 19.42
CA LEU A 90 -8.25 -22.31 18.35
C LEU A 90 -7.72 -23.75 18.40
N LEU A 91 -7.58 -24.33 19.60
CA LEU A 91 -7.15 -25.71 19.81
C LEU A 91 -8.31 -26.71 19.84
N ALA A 92 -9.55 -26.29 19.56
CA ALA A 92 -10.74 -27.16 19.63
C ALA A 92 -10.62 -28.47 18.83
N PRO A 93 -9.98 -28.50 17.63
CA PRO A 93 -9.72 -29.75 16.90
C PRO A 93 -8.89 -30.79 17.68
N ALA A 94 -8.02 -30.35 18.60
CA ALA A 94 -7.25 -31.23 19.48
C ALA A 94 -8.05 -31.69 20.71
N ILE A 95 -9.19 -31.04 21.01
CA ILE A 95 -10.04 -31.37 22.16
C ILE A 95 -10.99 -32.53 21.82
N ALA A 96 -11.47 -32.57 20.58
CA ALA A 96 -12.56 -33.46 20.15
C ALA A 96 -12.23 -34.96 20.23
N ASP A 97 -10.95 -35.32 20.07
CA ASP A 97 -10.50 -36.73 20.03
C ASP A 97 -9.59 -37.10 21.21
N ASN A 98 -9.54 -36.25 22.24
CA ASN A 98 -8.98 -36.67 23.51
C ASN A 98 -9.82 -37.84 24.04
N ASP A 99 -9.29 -39.07 23.97
CA ASP A 99 -9.80 -40.29 24.62
C ASP A 99 -9.84 -40.17 26.17
N GLY A 100 -9.79 -38.95 26.71
CA GLY A 100 -9.71 -38.65 28.14
C GLY A 100 -8.39 -39.09 28.76
N SER A 101 -7.36 -39.43 27.95
CA SER A 101 -6.05 -39.78 28.48
C SER A 101 -5.48 -38.58 29.26
N ARG A 102 -5.04 -38.83 30.50
CA ARG A 102 -4.54 -37.76 31.38
C ARG A 102 -3.38 -36.99 30.76
N ASP A 103 -2.55 -37.67 29.98
CA ASP A 103 -1.34 -37.10 29.39
C ASP A 103 -1.70 -36.11 28.27
N GLN A 104 -2.70 -36.40 27.44
CA GLN A 104 -3.16 -35.49 26.40
C GLN A 104 -3.88 -34.25 26.95
N VAL A 105 -4.68 -34.42 28.02
CA VAL A 105 -5.32 -33.28 28.69
C VAL A 105 -4.28 -32.38 29.36
N ALA A 106 -3.22 -32.95 29.93
CA ALA A 106 -2.10 -32.18 30.48
C ALA A 106 -1.39 -31.40 29.36
N ALA A 107 -1.01 -32.07 28.26
CA ALA A 107 -0.34 -31.45 27.13
C ALA A 107 -1.17 -30.32 26.50
N LEU A 108 -2.49 -30.49 26.37
CA LEU A 108 -3.38 -29.43 25.91
C LEU A 108 -3.32 -28.19 26.82
N ASN A 109 -3.35 -28.39 28.14
CA ASN A 109 -3.26 -27.27 29.08
C ASN A 109 -1.89 -26.59 29.02
N ASP A 110 -0.80 -27.36 28.83
CA ASP A 110 0.53 -26.80 28.65
C ASP A 110 0.60 -25.93 27.37
N LEU A 111 -0.02 -26.36 26.26
CA LEU A 111 -0.10 -25.55 25.04
C LEU A 111 -0.93 -24.27 25.22
N VAL A 112 -2.03 -24.35 25.98
CA VAL A 112 -2.86 -23.19 26.31
C VAL A 112 -2.07 -22.19 27.15
N GLU A 113 -1.45 -22.64 28.24
CA GLU A 113 -0.62 -21.79 29.12
C GLU A 113 0.54 -21.15 28.35
N TYR A 114 1.17 -21.94 27.47
CA TYR A 114 2.26 -21.46 26.63
C TYR A 114 1.81 -20.37 25.64
N GLY A 115 0.71 -20.63 24.92
CA GLY A 115 0.16 -19.69 23.94
C GLY A 115 -0.28 -18.37 24.57
N THR A 116 -1.00 -18.44 25.70
CA THR A 116 -1.47 -17.24 26.41
C THR A 116 -0.29 -16.45 26.99
N GLY A 117 0.69 -17.12 27.60
CA GLY A 117 1.85 -16.49 28.21
C GLY A 117 2.70 -15.65 27.23
N LEU A 118 2.79 -16.06 25.97
CA LEU A 118 3.55 -15.35 24.94
C LEU A 118 2.76 -14.28 24.19
N SER A 119 1.47 -14.53 23.97
CA SER A 119 0.63 -13.62 23.20
C SER A 119 0.41 -12.27 23.89
N MET A 120 0.56 -12.21 25.22
CA MET A 120 0.28 -11.02 26.05
C MET A 120 -1.08 -10.38 25.68
N GLY A 121 -2.09 -11.22 25.44
CA GLY A 121 -3.44 -10.80 25.08
C GLY A 121 -3.62 -10.38 23.62
N ASN A 122 -2.65 -10.59 22.73
CA ASN A 122 -2.80 -10.31 21.31
C ASN A 122 -3.45 -11.50 20.57
N PRO A 123 -4.68 -11.36 20.02
CA PRO A 123 -5.37 -12.46 19.34
C PRO A 123 -4.61 -13.02 18.14
N SER A 124 -3.92 -12.17 17.37
CA SER A 124 -3.13 -12.63 16.22
C SER A 124 -1.94 -13.47 16.64
N LEU A 125 -1.38 -13.22 17.83
CA LEU A 125 -0.28 -14.03 18.35
C LEU A 125 -0.78 -15.38 18.86
N LEU A 126 -1.97 -15.44 19.47
CA LEU A 126 -2.59 -16.72 19.86
C LEU A 126 -2.76 -17.65 18.66
N GLU A 127 -3.32 -17.11 17.56
CA GLU A 127 -3.46 -17.84 16.29
C GLU A 127 -2.09 -18.29 15.74
N GLN A 128 -1.11 -17.39 15.72
CA GLN A 128 0.26 -17.70 15.30
C GLN A 128 0.89 -18.84 16.12
N MET A 129 0.64 -18.89 17.43
CA MET A 129 1.18 -19.96 18.27
C MET A 129 0.63 -21.33 17.87
N VAL A 130 -0.63 -21.44 17.47
CA VAL A 130 -1.19 -22.69 16.95
C VAL A 130 -0.51 -23.12 15.66
N HIS A 131 -0.25 -22.19 14.74
CA HIS A 131 0.52 -22.48 13.53
C HIS A 131 1.96 -22.93 13.83
N VAL A 132 2.62 -22.29 14.80
CA VAL A 132 3.95 -22.71 15.27
C VAL A 132 3.91 -24.14 15.80
N PHE A 133 2.89 -24.52 16.57
CA PHE A 133 2.75 -25.88 17.06
C PHE A 133 2.61 -26.90 15.92
N HIS A 134 1.87 -26.57 14.86
CA HIS A 134 1.80 -27.40 13.66
C HIS A 134 3.14 -27.49 12.92
N ASP A 135 3.78 -26.34 12.68
CA ASP A 135 5.05 -26.26 11.96
C ASP A 135 6.19 -27.01 12.69
N MET A 136 6.14 -27.07 14.02
CA MET A 136 7.08 -27.85 14.85
C MET A 136 6.68 -29.33 15.01
N GLY A 137 5.52 -29.72 14.49
CA GLY A 137 4.96 -31.07 14.59
C GLY A 137 4.51 -31.45 16.00
N VAL A 138 4.27 -30.47 16.87
CA VAL A 138 3.62 -30.65 18.18
C VAL A 138 2.15 -30.95 17.98
N LEU A 139 1.52 -30.34 16.96
CA LEU A 139 0.19 -30.67 16.49
C LEU A 139 0.27 -31.29 15.09
N THR A 140 -0.44 -32.38 14.86
CA THR A 140 -0.59 -32.98 13.52
C THR A 140 -2.04 -33.28 13.22
N SER A 141 -2.49 -32.94 12.02
CA SER A 141 -3.81 -33.34 11.52
C SER A 141 -3.84 -34.84 11.18
N GLU A 142 -4.85 -35.56 11.66
CA GLU A 142 -4.95 -37.03 11.51
C GLU A 142 -5.43 -37.46 10.11
N ASP A 143 -6.40 -36.74 9.55
CA ASP A 143 -6.91 -36.96 8.20
C ASP A 143 -7.26 -35.62 7.54
N PRO A 144 -6.43 -35.11 6.62
CA PRO A 144 -6.70 -33.88 5.89
C PRO A 144 -7.99 -33.91 5.06
N PHE A 145 -8.56 -35.10 4.81
CA PHE A 145 -9.75 -35.29 3.99
C PHE A 145 -11.03 -35.53 4.81
N SER A 146 -10.93 -35.50 6.15
CA SER A 146 -12.08 -35.60 7.05
C SER A 146 -12.95 -34.34 6.98
N GLU A 147 -14.27 -34.51 7.16
CA GLU A 147 -15.23 -33.39 7.25
C GLU A 147 -15.06 -32.59 8.55
N TYR A 148 -14.42 -33.20 9.55
CA TYR A 148 -14.05 -32.55 10.81
C TYR A 148 -12.55 -32.62 10.99
N GLU A 149 -11.94 -31.47 11.23
CA GLU A 149 -10.52 -31.38 11.52
C GLU A 149 -10.26 -31.93 12.94
N THR A 150 -9.34 -32.90 13.03
CA THR A 150 -8.93 -33.52 14.28
C THR A 150 -7.42 -33.50 14.37
N TRP A 151 -6.89 -33.05 15.51
CA TRP A 151 -5.45 -32.95 15.73
C TRP A 151 -4.98 -33.87 16.86
N THR A 152 -3.85 -34.52 16.65
CA THR A 152 -3.10 -35.22 17.71
C THR A 152 -2.05 -34.28 18.29
N ILE A 153 -1.95 -34.23 19.63
CA ILE A 153 -0.84 -33.55 20.32
C ILE A 153 0.28 -34.57 20.55
N HIS A 154 1.52 -34.17 20.25
CA HIS A 154 2.76 -34.93 20.46
C HIS A 154 3.59 -34.26 21.55
N PRO A 155 3.37 -34.56 22.85
CA PRO A 155 3.98 -33.83 23.96
C PRO A 155 5.51 -33.90 23.97
N GLU A 156 6.08 -35.00 23.49
CA GLU A 156 7.54 -35.20 23.38
C GLU A 156 8.20 -34.16 22.46
N ARG A 157 7.45 -33.60 21.52
CA ARG A 157 7.95 -32.56 20.61
C ARG A 157 8.05 -31.19 21.27
N MET A 158 7.33 -30.93 22.37
CA MET A 158 7.36 -29.64 23.06
C MET A 158 8.75 -29.35 23.67
N ASP A 159 9.36 -30.37 24.28
CA ASP A 159 10.70 -30.26 24.87
C ASP A 159 11.83 -30.30 23.82
N GLU A 160 11.68 -31.15 22.81
CA GLU A 160 12.70 -31.33 21.76
C GLU A 160 12.78 -30.14 20.81
N ALA A 161 11.63 -29.56 20.44
CA ALA A 161 11.57 -28.53 19.42
C ALA A 161 11.91 -27.12 19.93
N ARG A 162 12.02 -26.93 21.26
CA ARG A 162 12.26 -25.64 21.93
C ARG A 162 11.29 -24.56 21.45
N LEU A 163 10.11 -24.56 22.04
CA LEU A 163 9.07 -23.59 21.70
C LEU A 163 9.60 -22.13 21.79
N PRO A 164 9.12 -21.23 20.91
CA PRO A 164 9.65 -19.86 20.78
C PRO A 164 9.25 -18.93 21.93
N LEU A 165 10.21 -18.22 22.54
CA LEU A 165 9.97 -17.40 23.74
C LEU A 165 9.52 -15.96 23.44
N THR A 166 9.46 -15.58 22.17
CA THR A 166 9.07 -14.23 21.72
C THR A 166 8.28 -14.32 20.41
N VAL A 167 7.61 -13.23 20.05
CA VAL A 167 6.92 -13.09 18.75
C VAL A 167 7.91 -13.23 17.60
N GLU A 168 9.09 -12.61 17.74
CA GLU A 168 10.15 -12.74 16.76
C GLU A 168 10.60 -14.18 16.62
N ASP A 169 10.77 -14.92 17.73
CA ASP A 169 11.12 -16.34 17.68
C ASP A 169 10.02 -17.18 17.02
N ALA A 170 8.74 -16.87 17.28
CA ALA A 170 7.60 -17.55 16.67
C ALA A 170 7.59 -17.37 15.14
N VAL A 171 7.80 -16.14 14.66
CA VAL A 171 7.93 -15.86 13.23
C VAL A 171 9.17 -16.53 12.63
N GLN A 172 10.30 -16.54 13.33
CA GLN A 172 11.49 -17.26 12.88
C GLN A 172 11.25 -18.76 12.79
N ALA A 173 10.53 -19.35 13.75
CA ALA A 173 10.19 -20.77 13.77
C ALA A 173 9.31 -21.14 12.57
N ARG A 174 8.26 -20.36 12.28
CA ARG A 174 7.44 -20.52 11.07
C ARG A 174 8.29 -20.46 9.81
N ILE A 175 9.10 -19.41 9.64
CA ILE A 175 9.98 -19.27 8.46
C ILE A 175 11.01 -20.42 8.37
N ALA A 176 11.48 -20.96 9.49
CA ALA A 176 12.40 -22.09 9.51
C ALA A 176 11.74 -23.43 9.14
N ALA A 177 10.42 -23.55 9.33
CA ALA A 177 9.64 -24.72 8.94
C ALA A 177 9.29 -24.75 7.44
N LEU A 178 9.61 -23.70 6.68
CA LEU A 178 9.47 -23.67 5.23
C LEU A 178 10.55 -24.53 4.56
N ALA A 179 10.15 -25.36 3.61
CA ALA A 179 11.06 -26.02 2.69
C ALA A 179 11.83 -24.97 1.86
N PRO A 180 13.04 -25.27 1.36
CA PRO A 180 13.86 -24.29 0.63
C PRO A 180 13.15 -23.64 -0.57
N ARG A 181 12.30 -24.40 -1.29
CA ARG A 181 11.54 -23.88 -2.45
C ARG A 181 10.37 -23.00 -2.03
N GLU A 182 9.66 -23.36 -0.96
CA GLU A 182 8.58 -22.54 -0.37
C GLU A 182 9.15 -21.20 0.12
N ARG A 183 10.25 -21.25 0.87
CA ARG A 183 10.93 -20.06 1.36
C ARG A 183 11.39 -19.16 0.23
N GLU A 184 12.04 -19.70 -0.80
CA GLU A 184 12.49 -18.90 -1.94
C GLU A 184 11.30 -18.26 -2.67
N LEU A 185 10.17 -18.97 -2.82
CA LEU A 185 8.95 -18.42 -3.41
C LEU A 185 8.39 -17.28 -2.57
N LEU A 186 8.28 -17.45 -1.25
CA LEU A 186 7.80 -16.40 -0.34
C LEU A 186 8.76 -15.21 -0.24
N GLU A 187 10.07 -15.41 -0.34
CA GLU A 187 11.05 -14.32 -0.42
C GLU A 187 10.84 -13.47 -1.68
N ARG A 188 10.57 -14.09 -2.84
CA ARG A 188 10.24 -13.37 -4.09
C ARG A 188 8.90 -12.62 -3.96
N ALA A 189 7.89 -13.25 -3.35
CA ALA A 189 6.60 -12.63 -3.07
C ALA A 189 6.75 -11.42 -2.14
N ALA A 190 7.54 -11.56 -1.06
CA ALA A 190 7.74 -10.51 -0.06
C ALA A 190 8.41 -9.26 -0.64
N VAL A 191 9.30 -9.44 -1.63
CA VAL A 191 9.93 -8.34 -2.38
C VAL A 191 8.94 -7.61 -3.31
N MET A 192 7.87 -8.28 -3.74
CA MET A 192 6.78 -7.65 -4.50
C MET A 192 5.91 -6.78 -3.60
N GLY A 193 5.51 -7.27 -2.42
CA GLY A 193 4.75 -6.49 -1.46
C GLY A 193 3.90 -7.34 -0.53
N GLY A 194 2.99 -6.68 0.20
CA GLY A 194 1.95 -7.35 0.99
C GLY A 194 0.96 -8.12 0.11
N VAL A 195 0.71 -7.58 -1.09
CA VAL A 195 -0.04 -8.22 -2.17
C VAL A 195 0.92 -8.60 -3.28
N PHE A 196 0.72 -9.76 -3.89
CA PHE A 196 1.54 -10.26 -4.99
C PHE A 196 0.73 -11.13 -5.96
N TRP A 197 1.32 -11.41 -7.12
CA TRP A 197 0.66 -12.17 -8.19
C TRP A 197 1.53 -13.30 -8.71
N LEU A 198 0.90 -14.40 -9.12
CA LEU A 198 1.56 -15.55 -9.73
C LEU A 198 2.38 -15.15 -10.97
N GLY A 199 1.83 -14.30 -11.85
CA GLY A 199 2.57 -13.81 -13.02
C GLY A 199 3.85 -13.07 -12.66
N GLY A 200 3.84 -12.29 -11.57
CA GLY A 200 5.01 -11.59 -11.08
C GLY A 200 6.08 -12.53 -10.51
N LEU A 201 5.67 -13.60 -9.80
CA LEU A 201 6.59 -14.65 -9.34
C LEU A 201 7.28 -15.34 -10.53
N LEU A 202 6.52 -15.67 -11.57
CA LEU A 202 7.06 -16.25 -12.80
C LEU A 202 7.99 -15.30 -13.53
N ALA A 203 7.69 -13.99 -13.55
CA ALA A 203 8.57 -13.00 -14.14
C ALA A 203 9.91 -12.94 -13.41
N ILE A 204 9.91 -12.97 -12.07
CA ILE A 204 11.14 -13.05 -11.27
C ILE A 204 11.90 -14.35 -11.56
N GLU A 205 11.22 -15.48 -11.55
CA GLU A 205 11.84 -16.79 -11.74
C GLU A 205 12.45 -16.97 -13.14
N ARG A 206 11.80 -16.44 -14.17
CA ARG A 206 12.26 -16.50 -15.56
C ARG A 206 13.30 -15.42 -15.89
N ALA A 207 13.44 -14.40 -15.04
CA ALA A 207 14.39 -13.30 -15.29
C ALA A 207 15.83 -13.83 -15.41
N GLY A 208 16.45 -13.56 -16.56
CA GLY A 208 17.82 -13.99 -16.86
C GLY A 208 17.97 -15.46 -17.26
N LYS A 209 16.88 -16.22 -17.40
CA LYS A 209 16.88 -17.58 -17.98
C LYS A 209 16.58 -17.51 -19.48
N SER A 210 17.09 -18.49 -20.22
CA SER A 210 16.76 -18.64 -21.64
C SER A 210 15.31 -19.08 -21.81
N SER A 211 14.61 -18.48 -22.78
CA SER A 211 13.27 -18.94 -23.14
C SER A 211 13.33 -20.33 -23.80
N PRO A 212 12.28 -21.17 -23.65
CA PRO A 212 12.15 -22.36 -24.47
C PRO A 212 11.97 -21.98 -25.96
N LEU A 213 12.26 -22.93 -26.86
CA LEU A 213 12.03 -22.76 -28.30
C LEU A 213 10.54 -22.57 -28.64
N PHE A 214 9.66 -23.23 -27.87
CA PHE A 214 8.21 -23.15 -28.01
C PHE A 214 7.59 -22.90 -26.63
N TRP A 215 6.65 -21.96 -26.53
CA TRP A 215 5.90 -21.65 -25.31
C TRP A 215 4.45 -22.07 -25.51
N GLU A 216 4.10 -23.24 -24.98
CA GLU A 216 2.78 -23.87 -25.15
C GLU A 216 2.21 -24.28 -23.78
N ARG A 217 0.87 -24.29 -23.67
CA ARG A 217 0.18 -24.83 -22.49
C ARG A 217 0.58 -26.29 -22.31
N GLY A 218 1.24 -26.61 -21.19
CA GLY A 218 1.74 -27.96 -20.88
C GLY A 218 3.26 -28.05 -20.74
N ASN A 219 4.02 -27.01 -21.12
CA ASN A 219 5.47 -26.92 -20.87
C ASN A 219 5.84 -25.80 -19.88
N GLU A 220 4.91 -25.42 -19.02
CA GLU A 220 5.08 -24.39 -17.98
C GLU A 220 5.35 -25.04 -16.61
N HIS A 221 6.38 -25.88 -16.55
CA HIS A 221 6.73 -26.62 -15.33
C HIS A 221 6.96 -25.70 -14.11
N ASP A 222 7.47 -24.49 -14.34
CA ASP A 222 7.65 -23.47 -13.31
C ASP A 222 6.32 -22.90 -12.81
N ARG A 223 5.34 -22.69 -13.69
CA ARG A 223 3.98 -22.30 -13.31
C ARG A 223 3.33 -23.38 -12.45
N THR A 224 3.32 -24.63 -12.92
CA THR A 224 2.68 -25.72 -12.18
C THR A 224 3.32 -25.90 -10.81
N ALA A 225 4.67 -25.88 -10.73
CA ALA A 225 5.36 -25.96 -9.45
C ALA A 225 5.06 -24.77 -8.52
N ALA A 226 4.92 -23.55 -9.05
CA ALA A 226 4.55 -22.39 -8.25
C ALA A 226 3.10 -22.45 -7.75
N GLU A 227 2.17 -22.95 -8.58
CA GLU A 227 0.77 -23.14 -8.22
C GLU A 227 0.61 -24.21 -7.12
N GLU A 228 1.35 -25.32 -7.21
CA GLU A 228 1.40 -26.37 -6.18
C GLU A 228 1.93 -25.83 -4.84
N LEU A 229 3.09 -25.15 -4.86
CA LEU A 229 3.66 -24.54 -3.65
C LEU A 229 2.73 -23.48 -3.04
N LEU A 230 2.07 -22.67 -3.86
CA LEU A 230 1.12 -21.67 -3.36
C LEU A 230 -0.12 -22.31 -2.74
N ALA A 231 -0.59 -23.46 -3.25
CA ALA A 231 -1.70 -24.19 -2.63
C ALA A 231 -1.30 -24.68 -1.23
N GLU A 232 -0.13 -25.30 -1.09
CA GLU A 232 0.42 -25.74 0.20
C GLU A 232 0.60 -24.57 1.19
N LEU A 233 1.08 -23.43 0.70
CA LEU A 233 1.28 -22.22 1.52
C LEU A 233 -0.04 -21.53 1.92
N VAL A 234 -1.11 -21.70 1.14
CA VAL A 234 -2.46 -21.24 1.51
C VAL A 234 -3.03 -22.16 2.59
N GLU A 235 -2.91 -23.47 2.45
CA GLU A 235 -3.36 -24.43 3.46
C GLU A 235 -2.63 -24.25 4.79
N ARG A 236 -1.34 -23.88 4.75
CA ARG A 236 -0.52 -23.59 5.94
C ARG A 236 -0.62 -22.14 6.42
N ASP A 237 -1.57 -21.35 5.91
CA ASP A 237 -1.89 -20.01 6.40
C ASP A 237 -0.71 -19.01 6.36
N TYR A 238 0.20 -19.15 5.39
CA TYR A 238 1.22 -18.12 5.12
C TYR A 238 0.66 -17.00 4.24
N VAL A 239 -0.18 -17.37 3.28
CA VAL A 239 -0.77 -16.47 2.29
C VAL A 239 -2.23 -16.81 2.05
N LEU A 240 -3.03 -15.82 1.65
CA LEU A 240 -4.42 -16.01 1.24
C LEU A 240 -4.54 -15.76 -0.25
N LYS A 241 -5.33 -16.57 -0.94
CA LYS A 241 -5.71 -16.36 -2.33
C LYS A 241 -6.96 -15.48 -2.40
N LEU A 242 -6.88 -14.34 -3.08
CA LEU A 242 -8.02 -13.43 -3.21
C LEU A 242 -8.98 -13.90 -4.32
N PRO A 243 -10.31 -13.75 -4.13
CA PRO A 243 -11.30 -14.14 -5.13
C PRO A 243 -11.31 -13.21 -6.34
N ASP A 244 -11.02 -11.92 -6.12
CA ASP A 244 -10.87 -10.91 -7.15
C ASP A 244 -9.41 -10.46 -7.23
N SER A 245 -8.96 -10.06 -8.42
CA SER A 245 -7.62 -9.50 -8.63
C SER A 245 -7.70 -8.10 -9.23
N ALA A 246 -6.79 -7.23 -8.79
CA ALA A 246 -6.51 -5.94 -9.40
C ALA A 246 -6.14 -6.05 -10.88
N PHE A 247 -5.56 -7.18 -11.31
CA PHE A 247 -5.27 -7.43 -12.72
C PHE A 247 -6.10 -8.60 -13.23
N SER A 248 -7.05 -8.32 -14.13
CA SER A 248 -8.11 -9.24 -14.61
C SER A 248 -7.70 -10.64 -15.11
N VAL A 249 -6.41 -10.88 -15.37
CA VAL A 249 -5.87 -12.16 -15.85
C VAL A 249 -4.89 -12.82 -14.88
N GLU A 250 -4.62 -12.19 -13.74
CA GLU A 250 -3.67 -12.65 -12.75
C GLU A 250 -4.38 -13.22 -11.52
N VAL A 251 -3.70 -14.16 -10.88
CA VAL A 251 -4.13 -14.70 -9.59
C VAL A 251 -3.43 -13.91 -8.51
N GLU A 252 -4.21 -13.31 -7.62
CA GLU A 252 -3.75 -12.43 -6.56
C GLU A 252 -3.71 -13.14 -5.22
N TYR A 253 -2.66 -12.84 -4.47
CA TYR A 253 -2.40 -13.38 -3.16
C TYR A 253 -1.97 -12.27 -2.22
N VAL A 254 -2.26 -12.44 -0.94
CA VAL A 254 -1.86 -11.52 0.13
C VAL A 254 -1.18 -12.30 1.25
N PHE A 255 -0.15 -11.75 1.87
CA PHE A 255 0.42 -12.33 3.10
C PHE A 255 -0.61 -12.23 4.22
N LYS A 256 -0.90 -13.36 4.90
CA LYS A 256 -1.81 -13.36 6.06
C LYS A 256 -1.23 -12.51 7.21
N HIS A 257 0.09 -12.58 7.39
CA HIS A 257 0.79 -11.86 8.45
C HIS A 257 1.99 -11.05 7.93
N ASN A 258 1.96 -9.74 8.13
CA ASN A 258 2.97 -8.84 7.59
C ASN A 258 4.37 -9.02 8.24
N LEU A 259 4.45 -9.48 9.49
CA LEU A 259 5.74 -9.67 10.17
C LEU A 259 6.59 -10.78 9.54
N GLU A 260 5.96 -11.84 9.02
CA GLU A 260 6.62 -12.89 8.24
C GLU A 260 7.21 -12.31 6.95
N ARG A 261 6.39 -11.56 6.20
CA ARG A 261 6.83 -10.87 4.98
C ARG A 261 8.04 -9.97 5.24
N GLU A 262 7.98 -9.14 6.27
CA GLU A 262 9.07 -8.24 6.65
C GLU A 262 10.33 -9.01 7.04
N THR A 263 10.18 -10.17 7.67
CA THR A 263 11.29 -11.03 8.05
C THR A 263 11.92 -11.72 6.83
N LEU A 264 11.09 -12.24 5.91
CA LEU A 264 11.54 -12.82 4.64
C LEU A 264 12.30 -11.79 3.80
N VAL A 265 11.74 -10.58 3.62
CA VAL A 265 12.36 -9.54 2.79
C VAL A 265 13.72 -9.09 3.36
N ARG A 266 13.85 -9.00 4.69
CA ARG A 266 15.12 -8.68 5.37
C ARG A 266 16.19 -9.75 5.15
N GLY A 267 15.79 -11.00 4.93
CA GLY A 267 16.68 -12.12 4.61
C GLY A 267 17.24 -12.08 3.19
N VAL A 268 16.61 -11.33 2.27
CA VAL A 268 17.02 -11.29 0.86
C VAL A 268 18.26 -10.42 0.67
N PRO A 269 19.34 -10.92 0.04
CA PRO A 269 20.51 -10.10 -0.27
C PRO A 269 20.17 -8.92 -1.18
N VAL A 270 20.68 -7.73 -0.87
CA VAL A 270 20.39 -6.46 -1.59
C VAL A 270 20.56 -6.57 -3.12
N ALA A 271 21.63 -7.24 -3.57
CA ALA A 271 21.88 -7.42 -5.00
C ALA A 271 20.83 -8.31 -5.69
N THR A 272 20.29 -9.29 -4.97
CA THR A 272 19.21 -10.17 -5.43
C THR A 272 17.89 -9.44 -5.44
N ALA A 273 17.54 -8.75 -4.34
CA ALA A 273 16.34 -7.92 -4.25
C ALA A 273 16.28 -6.88 -5.38
N ARG A 274 17.40 -6.22 -5.70
CA ARG A 274 17.49 -5.28 -6.83
C ARG A 274 17.14 -5.93 -8.18
N ARG A 275 17.59 -7.16 -8.44
CA ARG A 275 17.23 -7.89 -9.68
C ARG A 275 15.75 -8.23 -9.72
N TRP A 276 15.20 -8.67 -8.59
CA TRP A 276 13.79 -9.02 -8.47
C TRP A 276 12.89 -7.79 -8.62
N HIS A 277 13.19 -6.68 -7.95
CA HIS A 277 12.47 -5.41 -8.14
C HIS A 277 12.49 -4.95 -9.60
N HIS A 278 13.60 -5.11 -10.31
CA HIS A 278 13.62 -4.81 -11.74
C HIS A 278 12.68 -5.72 -12.54
N ALA A 279 12.69 -7.04 -12.29
CA ALA A 279 11.80 -7.98 -12.97
C ALA A 279 10.32 -7.70 -12.67
N ILE A 280 9.99 -7.41 -11.40
CA ILE A 280 8.65 -6.99 -10.98
C ILE A 280 8.22 -5.72 -11.71
N ALA A 281 9.09 -4.72 -11.81
CA ALA A 281 8.76 -3.48 -12.51
C ALA A 281 8.50 -3.71 -14.01
N GLU A 282 9.33 -4.51 -14.70
CA GLU A 282 9.06 -4.84 -16.11
C GLU A 282 7.72 -5.58 -16.26
N TRP A 283 7.41 -6.51 -15.35
CA TRP A 283 6.13 -7.21 -15.36
C TRP A 283 4.95 -6.26 -15.11
N LEU A 284 4.98 -5.45 -14.04
CA LEU A 284 3.94 -4.47 -13.71
C LEU A 284 3.71 -3.46 -14.83
N SER A 285 4.77 -3.01 -15.50
CA SER A 285 4.64 -2.05 -16.62
C SER A 285 3.84 -2.56 -17.82
N MET A 286 3.65 -3.88 -17.90
CA MET A 286 2.84 -4.55 -18.92
C MET A 286 1.44 -4.93 -18.41
N ARG A 287 1.07 -4.52 -17.19
CA ARG A 287 -0.26 -4.72 -16.62
C ARG A 287 -1.07 -3.44 -16.79
N ASP A 288 -2.35 -3.61 -17.08
CA ASP A 288 -3.28 -2.49 -17.13
C ASP A 288 -3.83 -2.29 -15.72
N GLY A 289 -3.34 -1.28 -15.00
CA GLY A 289 -3.95 -0.80 -13.76
C GLY A 289 -5.19 0.08 -14.00
N GLY A 290 -5.52 0.36 -15.27
CA GLY A 290 -6.49 1.38 -15.64
C GLY A 290 -5.81 2.72 -15.95
N VAL A 291 -6.49 3.53 -16.76
CA VAL A 291 -6.07 4.90 -17.04
C VAL A 291 -6.22 5.71 -15.75
N ASP A 292 -5.13 6.33 -15.30
CA ASP A 292 -5.05 7.16 -14.09
C ASP A 292 -5.05 6.43 -12.73
N ASP A 293 -4.67 5.15 -12.70
CA ASP A 293 -4.39 4.46 -11.42
C ASP A 293 -3.02 4.89 -10.86
N ASP A 294 -3.06 5.83 -9.92
CA ASP A 294 -1.87 6.36 -9.26
C ASP A 294 -1.24 5.37 -8.27
N GLU A 295 -1.99 4.41 -7.72
CA GLU A 295 -1.46 3.41 -6.79
C GLU A 295 -0.60 2.39 -7.53
N HIS A 296 -1.10 1.86 -8.65
CA HIS A 296 -0.32 1.01 -9.54
C HIS A 296 0.95 1.72 -10.03
N LEU A 297 0.83 2.97 -10.49
CA LEU A 297 1.99 3.75 -10.95
C LEU A 297 2.98 4.04 -9.82
N THR A 298 2.51 4.26 -8.59
CA THR A 298 3.37 4.45 -7.42
C THR A 298 4.13 3.16 -7.08
N ALA A 299 3.46 2.00 -7.08
CA ALA A 299 4.09 0.71 -6.87
C ALA A 299 5.15 0.41 -7.95
N LEU A 300 4.80 0.65 -9.22
CA LEU A 300 5.73 0.51 -10.36
C LEU A 300 6.96 1.41 -10.21
N ALA A 301 6.76 2.67 -9.81
CA ALA A 301 7.86 3.62 -9.60
C ALA A 301 8.80 3.19 -8.47
N ARG A 302 8.26 2.70 -7.34
CA ARG A 302 9.04 2.14 -6.23
C ARG A 302 9.88 0.96 -6.69
N HIS A 303 9.31 0.00 -7.41
CA HIS A 303 10.07 -1.14 -7.93
C HIS A 303 11.14 -0.72 -8.95
N TYR A 304 10.89 0.29 -9.79
CA TYR A 304 11.96 0.83 -10.63
C TYR A 304 13.08 1.49 -9.82
N ARG A 305 12.75 2.23 -8.77
CA ARG A 305 13.74 2.87 -7.88
C ARG A 305 14.59 1.80 -7.20
N ASP A 306 13.96 0.82 -6.60
CA ASP A 306 14.62 -0.21 -5.80
C ASP A 306 15.34 -1.24 -6.70
N GLY A 307 14.90 -1.39 -7.96
CA GLY A 307 15.64 -2.06 -9.04
C GLY A 307 16.80 -1.23 -9.61
N GLY A 308 16.92 0.03 -9.18
CA GLY A 308 17.95 0.97 -9.60
C GLY A 308 17.89 1.35 -11.08
N ARG A 309 16.67 1.68 -11.52
CA ARG A 309 16.34 2.28 -12.83
C ARG A 309 15.84 3.70 -12.61
N SER A 310 16.68 4.59 -12.08
CA SER A 310 16.29 5.93 -11.60
C SER A 310 15.53 6.76 -12.63
N LEU A 311 15.92 6.73 -13.91
CA LEU A 311 15.20 7.44 -14.96
C LEU A 311 13.76 6.93 -15.13
N ARG A 312 13.58 5.61 -15.23
CA ARG A 312 12.24 4.99 -15.34
C ARG A 312 11.42 5.25 -14.08
N ALA A 313 12.04 5.15 -12.91
CA ALA A 313 11.41 5.42 -11.62
C ALA A 313 10.89 6.85 -11.55
N GLY A 314 11.74 7.84 -11.82
CA GLY A 314 11.38 9.25 -11.74
C GLY A 314 10.29 9.66 -12.73
N LEU A 315 10.37 9.18 -13.98
CA LEU A 315 9.31 9.41 -14.98
C LEU A 315 7.99 8.72 -14.60
N THR A 316 8.05 7.56 -13.96
CA THR A 316 6.85 6.86 -13.48
C THR A 316 6.23 7.57 -12.29
N TYR A 317 7.03 8.08 -11.34
CA TYR A 317 6.54 8.94 -10.26
C TYR A 317 5.85 10.20 -10.78
N PHE A 318 6.38 10.82 -11.84
CA PHE A 318 5.73 11.96 -12.48
C PHE A 318 4.35 11.60 -13.06
N ARG A 319 4.21 10.42 -13.67
CA ARG A 319 2.91 9.90 -14.14
C ARG A 319 1.96 9.62 -12.97
N ALA A 320 2.44 8.98 -11.90
CA ALA A 320 1.65 8.71 -10.69
C ALA A 320 1.15 10.02 -10.07
N ALA A 321 2.01 11.03 -9.96
CA ALA A 321 1.66 12.34 -9.43
C ALA A 321 0.61 13.06 -10.30
N ALA A 322 0.73 12.96 -11.63
CA ALA A 322 -0.26 13.52 -12.55
C ALA A 322 -1.63 12.85 -12.40
N ALA A 323 -1.67 11.52 -12.25
CA ALA A 323 -2.89 10.76 -11.98
C ALA A 323 -3.52 11.14 -10.63
N ALA A 324 -2.73 11.19 -9.55
CA ALA A 324 -3.19 11.64 -8.24
C ALA A 324 -3.76 13.07 -8.28
N ARG A 325 -3.10 13.97 -9.01
CA ARG A 325 -3.57 15.35 -9.20
C ARG A 325 -4.89 15.42 -9.98
N ALA A 326 -5.07 14.56 -10.99
CA ALA A 326 -6.33 14.49 -11.76
C ALA A 326 -7.51 14.07 -10.86
N GLN A 327 -7.24 13.29 -9.82
CA GLN A 327 -8.19 12.90 -8.77
C GLN A 327 -8.27 13.91 -7.60
N TYR A 328 -7.65 15.09 -7.73
CA TYR A 328 -7.57 16.14 -6.70
C TYR A 328 -6.82 15.76 -5.41
N ALA A 329 -6.10 14.64 -5.38
CA ALA A 329 -5.21 14.24 -4.29
C ALA A 329 -3.89 15.03 -4.35
N ASN A 330 -3.98 16.37 -4.23
CA ASN A 330 -2.87 17.29 -4.45
C ASN A 330 -1.72 17.11 -3.44
N SER A 331 -2.04 16.70 -2.21
CA SER A 331 -1.03 16.38 -1.19
C SER A 331 -0.17 15.19 -1.63
N LYS A 332 -0.81 14.08 -2.04
CA LYS A 332 -0.14 12.89 -2.59
C LYS A 332 0.63 13.22 -3.86
N ALA A 333 0.04 14.01 -4.77
CA ALA A 333 0.71 14.43 -6.00
C ALA A 333 2.00 15.21 -5.72
N ALA A 334 2.00 16.13 -4.76
CA ALA A 334 3.20 16.89 -4.39
C ALA A 334 4.33 15.98 -3.85
N GLU A 335 3.99 14.99 -3.02
CA GLU A 335 4.95 14.01 -2.51
C GLU A 335 5.54 13.15 -3.64
N LEU A 336 4.69 12.65 -4.54
CA LEU A 336 5.12 11.85 -5.70
C LEU A 336 5.98 12.67 -6.67
N TYR A 337 5.67 13.94 -6.92
CA TYR A 337 6.52 14.82 -7.72
C TYR A 337 7.90 15.02 -7.08
N LEU A 338 7.96 15.19 -5.75
CA LEU A 338 9.22 15.37 -5.04
C LEU A 338 10.12 14.13 -5.14
N GLU A 339 9.56 12.95 -4.93
CA GLU A 339 10.27 11.66 -5.12
C GLU A 339 10.79 11.52 -6.56
N GLY A 340 9.97 11.86 -7.56
CA GLY A 340 10.36 11.84 -8.96
C GLY A 340 11.49 12.82 -9.27
N ILE A 341 11.39 14.07 -8.80
CA ILE A 341 12.41 15.12 -8.99
C ILE A 341 13.76 14.68 -8.39
N ALA A 342 13.76 14.10 -7.19
CA ALA A 342 14.98 13.63 -6.54
C ALA A 342 15.74 12.60 -7.41
N LEU A 343 15.01 11.68 -8.04
CA LEU A 343 15.59 10.65 -8.91
C LEU A 343 16.04 11.17 -10.28
N LEU A 344 15.34 12.18 -10.82
CA LEU A 344 15.62 12.75 -12.14
C LEU A 344 16.76 13.77 -12.12
N ARG A 345 16.97 14.48 -10.99
CA ARG A 345 17.98 15.55 -10.88
C ARG A 345 19.41 15.06 -11.12
N GLU A 346 19.67 13.80 -10.79
CA GLU A 346 20.98 13.16 -10.99
C GLU A 346 21.13 12.54 -12.39
N ASN A 347 20.17 12.77 -13.30
CA ASN A 347 20.12 12.12 -14.60
C ASN A 347 20.13 13.12 -15.76
N ASP A 348 21.28 13.24 -16.42
CA ASP A 348 21.49 14.14 -17.56
C ASP A 348 20.74 13.73 -18.84
N GLN A 349 20.08 12.56 -18.85
CA GLN A 349 19.28 12.09 -19.99
C GLN A 349 17.87 12.67 -19.98
N VAL A 350 17.46 13.39 -18.93
CA VAL A 350 16.14 14.01 -18.83
C VAL A 350 16.08 15.23 -19.74
N PRO A 351 15.23 15.23 -20.77
CA PRO A 351 15.15 16.37 -21.69
C PRO A 351 14.69 17.65 -20.95
N PRO A 352 15.27 18.83 -21.25
CA PRO A 352 14.89 20.09 -20.58
C PRO A 352 13.40 20.41 -20.65
N GLU A 353 12.72 20.05 -21.73
CA GLU A 353 11.27 20.21 -21.88
C GLU A 353 10.47 19.44 -20.83
N THR A 354 11.00 18.32 -20.34
CA THR A 354 10.38 17.52 -19.27
C THR A 354 10.39 18.29 -17.96
N TRP A 355 11.51 18.97 -17.64
CA TRP A 355 11.63 19.79 -16.44
C TRP A 355 10.65 20.97 -16.43
N LEU A 356 10.37 21.58 -17.59
CA LEU A 356 9.34 22.64 -17.69
C LEU A 356 7.96 22.13 -17.26
N VAL A 357 7.59 20.90 -17.65
CA VAL A 357 6.31 20.29 -17.27
C VAL A 357 6.33 19.90 -15.79
N ILE A 358 7.41 19.29 -15.30
CA ILE A 358 7.58 18.91 -13.89
C ILE A 358 7.43 20.12 -12.97
N HIS A 359 8.17 21.20 -13.21
CA HIS A 359 8.11 22.39 -12.36
C HIS A 359 6.75 23.09 -12.40
N HIS A 360 6.12 23.16 -13.57
CA HIS A 360 4.76 23.67 -13.72
C HIS A 360 3.78 22.85 -12.86
N ASP A 361 3.84 21.52 -12.96
CA ASP A 361 2.86 20.64 -12.38
C ASP A 361 3.04 20.46 -10.87
N TYR A 362 4.28 20.37 -10.41
CA TYR A 362 4.64 20.36 -9.01
C TYR A 362 4.26 21.68 -8.31
N GLY A 363 4.59 22.82 -8.93
CA GLY A 363 4.18 24.13 -8.41
C GLY A 363 2.66 24.26 -8.34
N ALA A 364 1.92 23.69 -9.29
CA ALA A 364 0.45 23.71 -9.27
C ALA A 364 -0.12 22.86 -8.13
N ALA A 365 0.41 21.66 -7.89
CA ALA A 365 0.00 20.80 -6.78
C ALA A 365 0.29 21.48 -5.42
N LEU A 366 1.49 22.06 -5.26
CA LEU A 366 1.89 22.78 -4.05
C LEU A 366 1.01 24.01 -3.78
N HIS A 367 0.69 24.78 -4.83
CA HIS A 367 -0.18 25.95 -4.71
C HIS A 367 -1.58 25.54 -4.27
N ALA A 368 -2.12 24.43 -4.80
CA ALA A 368 -3.45 23.93 -4.43
C ALA A 368 -3.56 23.54 -2.94
N ILE A 369 -2.47 23.09 -2.32
CA ILE A 369 -2.41 22.75 -0.89
C ILE A 369 -1.86 23.88 -0.01
N GLY A 370 -1.71 25.09 -0.56
CA GLY A 370 -1.27 26.28 0.19
C GLY A 370 0.23 26.34 0.53
N LYS A 371 1.06 25.43 0.00
CA LYS A 371 2.53 25.48 0.15
C LYS A 371 3.14 26.52 -0.81
N ASN A 372 2.77 27.78 -0.59
CA ASN A 372 3.00 28.88 -1.53
C ASN A 372 4.48 29.20 -1.77
N ASP A 373 5.33 29.16 -0.74
CA ASP A 373 6.75 29.45 -0.89
C ASP A 373 7.44 28.42 -1.81
N THR A 374 7.18 27.13 -1.57
CA THR A 374 7.73 26.05 -2.42
C THR A 374 7.13 26.07 -3.83
N ALA A 375 5.84 26.42 -3.96
CA ALA A 375 5.21 26.57 -5.27
C ALA A 375 5.85 27.71 -6.07
N GLN A 376 6.14 28.83 -5.41
CA GLN A 376 6.83 29.97 -6.00
C GLN A 376 8.23 29.59 -6.49
N ASP A 377 8.99 28.82 -5.72
CA ASP A 377 10.31 28.33 -6.13
C ASP A 377 10.21 27.40 -7.35
N ALA A 378 9.24 26.49 -7.39
CA ALA A 378 9.01 25.64 -8.56
C ALA A 378 8.70 26.47 -9.82
N TYR A 379 7.85 27.49 -9.73
CA TYR A 379 7.58 28.37 -10.88
C TYR A 379 8.77 29.23 -11.29
N ARG A 380 9.66 29.58 -10.35
CA ARG A 380 10.92 30.27 -10.67
C ARG A 380 11.90 29.37 -11.42
N GLU A 381 12.01 28.09 -11.04
CA GLU A 381 12.80 27.10 -11.79
C GLU A 381 12.26 26.94 -13.22
N MET A 382 10.93 26.85 -13.37
CA MET A 382 10.28 26.85 -14.70
C MET A 382 10.63 28.11 -15.51
N LEU A 383 10.59 29.30 -14.90
CA LEU A 383 10.91 30.56 -15.56
C LEU A 383 12.39 30.63 -15.97
N ALA A 384 13.30 30.25 -15.07
CA ALA A 384 14.74 30.25 -15.34
C ALA A 384 15.08 29.34 -16.52
N LEU A 385 14.48 28.15 -16.57
CA LEU A 385 14.67 27.20 -17.67
C LEU A 385 14.07 27.72 -18.98
N ALA A 386 12.87 28.29 -18.94
CA ALA A 386 12.24 28.88 -20.12
C ALA A 386 13.06 30.05 -20.69
N TYR A 387 13.66 30.87 -19.83
CA TYR A 387 14.58 31.94 -20.25
C TYR A 387 15.86 31.37 -20.87
N ALA A 388 16.50 30.40 -20.22
CA ALA A 388 17.75 29.81 -20.69
C ALA A 388 17.62 29.13 -22.07
N LEU A 389 16.43 28.62 -22.39
CA LEU A 389 16.12 27.95 -23.66
C LEU A 389 15.46 28.86 -24.70
N ASP A 390 15.33 30.17 -24.42
CA ASP A 390 14.62 31.14 -25.27
C ASP A 390 13.20 30.69 -25.66
N LEU A 391 12.41 30.28 -24.65
CA LEU A 391 11.04 29.82 -24.80
C LEU A 391 10.04 30.85 -24.23
N PRO A 392 9.82 31.99 -24.90
CA PRO A 392 8.97 33.08 -24.39
C PRO A 392 7.55 32.64 -24.02
N GLY A 393 6.92 31.75 -24.79
CA GLY A 393 5.59 31.21 -24.43
C GLY A 393 5.58 30.44 -23.10
N LYS A 394 6.66 29.71 -22.78
CA LYS A 394 6.80 29.00 -21.49
C LYS A 394 7.16 29.98 -20.36
N GLY A 395 7.96 31.01 -20.64
CA GLY A 395 8.22 32.10 -19.70
C GLY A 395 6.94 32.85 -19.33
N GLY A 396 6.07 33.11 -20.32
CA GLY A 396 4.75 33.69 -20.11
C GLY A 396 3.86 32.82 -19.22
N ALA A 397 3.86 31.50 -19.43
CA ALA A 397 3.13 30.56 -18.58
C ALA A 397 3.65 30.55 -17.12
N ALA A 398 4.97 30.60 -16.92
CA ALA A 398 5.57 30.67 -15.59
C ALA A 398 5.20 31.97 -14.86
N HIS A 399 5.29 33.12 -15.54
CA HIS A 399 4.85 34.40 -15.03
C HIS A 399 3.35 34.42 -14.69
N ALA A 400 2.50 33.83 -15.54
CA ALA A 400 1.07 33.72 -15.26
C ALA A 400 0.78 32.89 -14.00
N LYS A 401 1.57 31.85 -13.71
CA LYS A 401 1.47 31.06 -12.47
C LYS A 401 1.91 31.84 -11.25
N LEU A 402 3.07 32.52 -11.30
CA LEU A 402 3.54 33.42 -10.24
C LEU A 402 2.54 34.54 -9.95
N GLY A 403 1.99 35.17 -10.99
CA GLY A 403 1.00 36.24 -10.85
C GLY A 403 -0.27 35.78 -10.13
N ARG A 404 -0.79 34.59 -10.46
CA ARG A 404 -1.93 34.00 -9.75
C ARG A 404 -1.59 33.70 -8.29
N LEU A 405 -0.44 33.09 -8.02
CA LEU A 405 0.00 32.80 -6.65
C LEU A 405 0.13 34.07 -5.80
N PHE A 406 0.72 35.13 -6.35
CA PHE A 406 0.83 36.41 -5.63
C PHE A 406 -0.53 37.07 -5.40
N ARG A 407 -1.44 36.97 -6.36
CA ARG A 407 -2.80 37.47 -6.19
C ARG A 407 -3.52 36.74 -5.06
N ASP A 408 -3.43 35.41 -5.05
CA ASP A 408 -4.12 34.56 -4.08
C ASP A 408 -3.51 34.69 -2.67
N THR A 409 -2.24 35.13 -2.57
CA THR A 409 -1.56 35.47 -1.30
C THR A 409 -1.63 36.95 -0.92
N GLY A 410 -2.35 37.79 -1.68
CA GLY A 410 -2.55 39.22 -1.39
C GLY A 410 -1.41 40.17 -1.79
N ARG A 411 -0.36 39.67 -2.44
CA ARG A 411 0.77 40.45 -2.98
C ARG A 411 0.42 41.06 -4.34
N LEU A 412 -0.52 42.00 -4.34
CA LEU A 412 -1.16 42.51 -5.56
C LEU A 412 -0.20 43.20 -6.54
N ARG A 413 0.83 43.92 -6.05
CA ARG A 413 1.82 44.58 -6.92
C ARG A 413 2.67 43.57 -7.68
N ASP A 414 3.23 42.58 -6.96
CA ASP A 414 4.01 41.50 -7.59
C ASP A 414 3.14 40.70 -8.57
N ALA A 415 1.86 40.52 -8.25
CA ALA A 415 0.91 39.87 -9.14
C ALA A 415 0.74 40.64 -10.45
N GLU A 416 0.56 41.96 -10.39
CA GLU A 416 0.42 42.84 -11.55
C GLU A 416 1.66 42.79 -12.44
N ASP A 417 2.85 42.97 -11.86
CA ASP A 417 4.12 42.95 -12.59
C ASP A 417 4.31 41.62 -13.35
N HIS A 418 4.02 40.49 -12.70
CA HIS A 418 4.12 39.18 -13.33
C HIS A 418 3.04 38.94 -14.40
N LEU A 419 1.81 39.39 -14.20
CA LEU A 419 0.75 39.23 -15.21
C LEU A 419 1.02 40.10 -16.46
N GLN A 420 1.56 41.30 -16.29
CA GLN A 420 2.01 42.15 -17.41
C GLN A 420 3.17 41.51 -18.18
N ALA A 421 4.17 40.97 -17.47
CA ALA A 421 5.27 40.23 -18.09
C ALA A 421 4.76 38.99 -18.87
N ALA A 422 3.79 38.27 -18.32
CA ALA A 422 3.15 37.15 -19.02
C ALA A 422 2.45 37.59 -20.30
N LEU A 423 1.66 38.68 -20.25
CA LEU A 423 0.97 39.23 -21.42
C LEU A 423 1.95 39.66 -22.52
N ALA A 424 3.04 40.32 -22.16
CA ALA A 424 4.07 40.75 -23.09
C ALA A 424 4.68 39.55 -23.84
N LEU A 425 5.06 38.50 -23.11
CA LEU A 425 5.64 37.28 -23.71
C LEU A 425 4.64 36.53 -24.58
N PHE A 426 3.38 36.37 -24.14
CA PHE A 426 2.35 35.74 -24.98
C PHE A 426 2.03 36.55 -26.24
N THR A 427 2.09 37.88 -26.17
CA THR A 427 1.90 38.76 -27.32
C THR A 427 3.04 38.61 -28.33
N GLN A 428 4.29 38.53 -27.84
CA GLN A 428 5.46 38.33 -28.68
C GLN A 428 5.37 37.06 -29.55
N VAL A 429 4.82 35.97 -29.01
CA VAL A 429 4.66 34.69 -29.73
C VAL A 429 3.28 34.48 -30.35
N ALA A 430 2.41 35.50 -30.34
CA ALA A 430 1.03 35.40 -30.81
C ALA A 430 0.22 34.24 -30.16
N ASP A 431 0.50 33.92 -28.89
CA ASP A 431 -0.20 32.86 -28.15
C ASP A 431 -1.53 33.38 -27.57
N ALA A 432 -2.57 33.36 -28.40
CA ALA A 432 -3.91 33.76 -28.01
C ALA A 432 -4.49 32.89 -26.88
N ARG A 433 -4.08 31.62 -26.77
CA ARG A 433 -4.53 30.73 -25.69
C ARG A 433 -3.90 31.17 -24.37
N GLY A 434 -2.60 31.44 -24.36
CA GLY A 434 -1.89 31.98 -23.20
C GLY A 434 -2.51 33.27 -22.68
N GLN A 435 -2.78 34.23 -23.57
CA GLN A 435 -3.45 35.49 -23.23
C GLN A 435 -4.82 35.27 -22.57
N ALA A 436 -5.62 34.34 -23.08
CA ALA A 436 -6.94 34.02 -22.53
C ALA A 436 -6.90 33.42 -21.11
N THR A 437 -5.76 32.89 -20.67
CA THR A 437 -5.60 32.36 -19.29
C THR A 437 -5.32 33.43 -18.24
N LEU A 438 -5.04 34.67 -18.66
CA LEU A 438 -4.77 35.77 -17.74
C LEU A 438 -6.09 36.35 -17.16
N PRO A 439 -6.13 36.78 -15.89
CA PRO A 439 -7.31 37.40 -15.31
C PRO A 439 -7.69 38.68 -16.07
N ARG A 440 -8.99 38.88 -16.32
CA ARG A 440 -9.51 40.05 -17.07
C ARG A 440 -9.38 41.39 -16.32
N SER A 441 -9.00 41.38 -15.05
CA SER A 441 -8.90 42.58 -14.20
C SER A 441 -7.48 43.16 -14.12
N SER A 442 -6.60 42.81 -15.06
CA SER A 442 -5.16 43.12 -15.03
C SER A 442 -4.69 43.93 -16.24
N VAL A 443 -5.62 44.54 -16.99
CA VAL A 443 -5.33 45.48 -18.08
C VAL A 443 -5.89 46.85 -17.74
#